data_AF-A0A4U3ARU3-F1
#
_entry.id   AF-A0A4U3ARU3-F1
#
_cell.length_a   1.000
_cell.length_b   1.000
_cell.length_c   1.000
_cell.angle_alpha   90.00
_cell.angle_beta   90.00
_cell.angle_gamma   90.00
#
_symmetry.space_group_name_H-M   'P 1'
#
loop_
_entity.id
_entity.type
_entity.pdbx_description
1 polymer ?
#
loop_
_entity_poly.entity_id
_entity_poly.type
_entity_poly.pdbx_seq_one_letter_code
_entity_poly.pdbx_strand_id
1 'polypeptide(L)' 'MSNTVKVKRLNKVLNIDKDFLPSYLNDGFDQINDEGKIIKRATGGRNISVQEYNQALDKINELESEIAELKAPKTTAKK' A
#
# COMPACT_ATOMS: atom_id res chain seq x y z
N MET A 1 8.34 -19.37 -15.83
CA MET A 1 7.63 -19.03 -14.57
C MET A 1 6.70 -17.88 -14.90
N SER A 2 5.39 -18.03 -14.77
CA SER A 2 4.44 -16.96 -15.09
C SER A 2 4.57 -15.84 -14.07
N ASN A 3 5.23 -14.74 -14.45
CA ASN A 3 5.48 -13.58 -13.62
C ASN A 3 4.23 -12.67 -13.53
N THR A 4 3.04 -13.28 -13.52
CA THR A 4 1.77 -12.58 -13.69
C THR A 4 1.21 -12.15 -12.34
N VAL A 5 0.79 -10.89 -12.24
CA VAL A 5 0.14 -10.29 -11.07
C VAL A 5 -1.31 -9.96 -11.37
N LYS A 6 -2.17 -10.05 -10.34
CA LYS A 6 -3.59 -9.71 -10.45
C LYS A 6 -3.80 -8.24 -10.12
N VAL A 7 -4.51 -7.54 -11.00
CA VAL A 7 -4.92 -6.15 -10.80
C VAL A 7 -6.43 -6.01 -10.97
N LYS A 8 -7.04 -5.10 -10.22
CA LYS A 8 -8.48 -4.87 -10.21
C LYS A 8 -8.79 -3.38 -10.31
N ARG A 9 -9.78 -3.04 -11.14
CA ARG A 9 -10.40 -1.72 -11.17
C ARG A 9 -11.90 -1.91 -11.30
N LEU A 10 -12.66 -1.43 -10.31
CA LEU A 10 -14.12 -1.64 -10.24
C LEU A 10 -14.47 -3.15 -10.34
N ASN A 11 -15.21 -3.54 -11.38
CA ASN A 11 -15.61 -4.93 -11.66
C ASN A 11 -14.64 -5.66 -12.60
N LYS A 12 -13.57 -5.01 -13.05
CA LYS A 12 -12.60 -5.59 -13.98
C LYS A 12 -11.42 -6.15 -13.20
N VAL A 13 -11.14 -7.44 -13.37
CA VAL A 13 -9.96 -8.13 -12.84
C VAL A 13 -9.12 -8.61 -14.02
N LEU A 14 -7.82 -8.30 -14.00
CA LEU A 14 -6.86 -8.67 -15.05
C LEU A 14 -5.67 -9.36 -14.44
N ASN A 15 -5.14 -10.36 -15.14
CA ASN A 15 -3.84 -10.94 -14.88
C ASN A 15 -2.86 -10.31 -15.87
N ILE A 16 -1.92 -9.51 -15.38
CA ILE A 16 -0.94 -8.79 -16.20
C ILE A 16 0.46 -9.28 -15.86
N ASP A 17 1.43 -9.06 -16.75
CA ASP A 17 2.83 -9.28 -16.40
C ASP A 17 3.30 -8.23 -15.38
N LYS A 18 4.24 -8.61 -14.52
CA LYS A 18 4.79 -7.75 -13.47
C LYS A 18 5.42 -6.48 -14.03
N ASP A 19 5.95 -6.55 -15.25
CA ASP A 19 6.59 -5.41 -15.93
C ASP A 19 5.58 -4.30 -16.27
N PHE A 20 4.31 -4.66 -16.48
CA PHE A 20 3.25 -3.69 -16.76
C PHE A 20 2.57 -3.14 -15.50
N LEU A 21 2.86 -3.71 -14.32
CA LEU A 21 2.25 -3.29 -13.06
C LEU A 21 2.33 -1.78 -12.80
N PRO A 22 3.47 -1.08 -13.02
CA PRO A 22 3.54 0.37 -12.83
C PRO A 22 2.58 1.14 -13.72
N SER A 23 2.39 0.73 -14.98
CA SER A 23 1.46 1.36 -15.90
C SER A 23 0.03 1.22 -15.40
N TYR A 24 -0.37 0.00 -15.01
CA TYR A 24 -1.72 -0.26 -14.52
C TYR A 24 -2.01 0.45 -13.19
N LEU A 25 -1.02 0.58 -12.29
CA LEU A 25 -1.16 1.37 -11.06
C LEU A 25 -1.41 2.86 -11.36
N ASN A 26 -0.74 3.41 -12.38
CA ASN A 26 -0.98 4.78 -12.85
C ASN A 26 -2.35 4.95 -13.50
N ASP A 27 -2.83 3.92 -14.21
CA ASP A 27 -4.18 3.91 -14.82
C ASP A 27 -5.31 3.74 -13.81
N GLY A 28 -5.01 3.59 -12.51
CA GLY A 28 -6.01 3.48 -11.46
C GLY A 28 -6.39 2.05 -11.07
N PHE A 29 -5.60 1.03 -11.46
CA PHE A 29 -5.82 -0.34 -11.02
C PHE A 29 -5.14 -0.61 -9.69
N ASP A 30 -5.84 -1.27 -8.78
CA ASP A 30 -5.29 -1.78 -7.53
C ASP A 30 -4.71 -3.17 -7.75
N GLN A 31 -3.50 -3.44 -7.25
CA GLN A 31 -2.97 -4.80 -7.22
C GLN A 31 -3.67 -5.61 -6.14
N ILE A 32 -4.20 -6.78 -6.50
CA ILE A 32 -4.90 -7.67 -5.57
C ILE A 32 -4.15 -9.00 -5.42
N ASN A 33 -4.30 -9.66 -4.27
CA ASN A 33 -3.85 -11.02 -4.05
C ASN A 33 -4.91 -12.03 -4.54
N ASP A 34 -4.61 -13.33 -4.42
CA ASP A 34 -5.53 -14.41 -4.80
C ASP A 34 -6.82 -14.44 -3.96
N GLU A 35 -6.80 -13.86 -2.76
CA GLU A 35 -7.96 -13.70 -1.87
C GLU A 35 -8.78 -12.44 -2.19
N GLY A 36 -8.38 -11.64 -3.18
CA GLY A 36 -9.04 -10.38 -3.54
C GLY A 36 -8.74 -9.20 -2.62
N LYS A 37 -7.78 -9.32 -1.70
CA LYS A 37 -7.28 -8.22 -0.86
C LYS A 37 -6.29 -7.37 -1.65
N ILE A 38 -6.34 -6.05 -1.45
CA ILE A 38 -5.46 -5.09 -2.12
C ILE A 38 -4.06 -5.17 -1.48
N ILE A 39 -3.06 -5.55 -2.29
CA ILE A 39 -1.64 -5.55 -1.91
C ILE A 39 -1.07 -4.13 -2.11
N LYS A 40 -1.33 -3.54 -3.27
CA LYS A 40 -0.81 -2.22 -3.64
C LYS A 40 -1.93 -1.37 -4.21
N ARG A 41 -2.14 -0.20 -3.61
CA ARG A 41 -3.16 0.75 -4.06
C ARG A 41 -2.68 1.46 -5.33
N ALA A 42 -3.62 1.80 -6.21
CA ALA A 42 -3.38 2.57 -7.40
C ALA A 42 -2.76 3.94 -7.07
N THR A 43 -1.79 4.36 -7.87
CA THR A 43 -1.07 5.64 -7.73
C THR A 43 -1.72 6.77 -8.54
N GLY A 44 -2.51 6.43 -9.57
CA GLY A 44 -3.25 7.40 -10.37
C GLY A 44 -4.76 7.18 -10.33
N GLY A 45 -5.50 8.11 -10.93
CA GLY A 45 -6.97 8.06 -11.03
C GLY A 45 -7.73 8.30 -9.72
N ARG A 46 -7.03 8.56 -8.61
CA ARG A 46 -7.63 8.99 -7.33
C ARG A 46 -7.26 10.44 -7.07
N ASN A 47 -8.26 11.31 -7.01
CA ASN A 47 -8.06 12.67 -6.54
C ASN A 47 -8.05 12.65 -5.01
N ILE A 48 -6.90 12.96 -4.42
CA ILE A 48 -6.75 13.10 -2.97
C ILE A 48 -6.69 14.61 -2.69
N SER A 49 -7.42 15.08 -1.68
CA SER A 49 -7.29 16.46 -1.24
C SER A 49 -5.95 16.67 -0.52
N VAL A 50 -5.40 17.88 -0.58
CA VAL A 50 -4.14 18.20 0.12
C VAL A 50 -4.28 17.95 1.64
N GLN A 51 -5.48 18.18 2.18
CA GLN A 51 -5.81 17.96 3.59
C GLN A 51 -5.71 16.49 3.98
N GLU A 52 -6.32 15.59 3.21
CA GLU A 52 -6.26 14.15 3.47
C GLU A 52 -4.84 13.60 3.32
N TYR A 53 -4.08 14.14 2.36
CA TYR A 53 -2.68 13.77 2.18
C TYR A 53 -1.83 14.17 3.40
N ASN A 54 -1.98 15.40 3.89
CA ASN A 54 -1.26 15.86 5.09
C ASN A 54 -1.65 15.05 6.33
N GLN A 55 -2.94 14.75 6.53
CA GLN A 55 -3.39 13.89 7.62
C GLN A 55 -2.82 12.47 7.56
N ALA A 56 -2.63 11.92 6.35
CA ALA A 56 -1.99 10.62 6.17
C ALA A 56 -0.50 10.68 6.53
N LEU A 57 0.20 11.76 6.18
CA LEU A 57 1.59 11.98 6.57
C LEU A 57 1.73 12.10 8.09
N ASP A 58 0.86 12.85 8.75
CA ASP A 58 0.88 13.01 10.21
C ASP A 58 0.72 11.64 10.91
N LYS A 59 -0.24 10.83 10.47
CA LYS A 59 -0.43 9.47 11.00
C LYS A 59 0.75 8.54 10.72
N ILE A 60 1.41 8.66 9.57
CA ILE A 60 2.61 7.87 9.28
C ILE A 60 3.72 8.25 10.26
N ASN A 61 3.94 9.55 10.50
CA ASN A 61 4.95 10.02 11.45
C ASN A 61 4.63 9.56 12.88
N GLU A 62 3.36 9.62 13.32
CA GLU A 62 2.93 9.10 14.62
C GLU A 62 3.19 7.59 14.74
N LEU A 63 2.76 6.80 13.76
CA LEU A 63 2.97 5.35 13.76
C LEU A 63 4.45 4.97 13.70
N GLU A 64 5.27 5.72 12.95
CA GLU A 64 6.72 5.52 12.91
C GLU A 64 7.37 5.84 14.26
N SER A 65 6.91 6.89 14.96
CA SER A 65 7.34 7.20 16.32
C SER A 65 6.93 6.11 17.31
N GLU A 66 5.69 5.63 17.26
CA GLU A 66 5.22 4.51 18.11
C GLU A 66 6.01 3.23 17.83
N ILE A 67 6.30 2.91 16.56
CA ILE A 67 7.14 1.77 16.20
C ILE A 67 8.56 1.96 16.72
N ALA A 68 9.12 3.18 16.65
CA ALA A 68 10.44 3.47 17.18
C ALA A 68 10.48 3.31 18.71
N GLU A 69 9.45 3.75 19.42
CA GLU A 69 9.29 3.57 20.86
C GLU A 69 9.08 2.10 21.26
N LEU A 70 8.32 1.34 20.48
CA LEU A 70 8.08 -0.09 20.72
C LEU A 70 9.27 -0.98 20.33
N LYS A 71 10.06 -0.56 19.32
CA LYS A 71 11.31 -1.23 18.91
C LYS A 71 12.51 -0.77 19.71
N ALA A 72 12.44 0.35 20.43
CA ALA A 72 13.40 0.67 21.46
C ALA A 72 13.37 -0.49 22.47
N PRO A 73 14.52 -1.12 22.76
CA PRO A 73 14.55 -2.30 23.61
C PRO A 73 13.90 -1.94 24.94
N LYS A 74 12.97 -2.77 25.41
CA LYS A 74 12.51 -2.76 26.80
C LYS A 74 13.72 -2.99 27.71
N THR A 75 14.48 -1.94 28.00
CA THR A 75 15.57 -1.90 28.97
C THR A 75 15.02 -1.81 30.38
N THR A 76 13.93 -2.52 30.69
CA THR A 76 13.42 -2.62 32.06
C THR A 76 12.76 -3.98 32.28
N ALA A 77 13.59 -5.01 32.35
CA ALA A 77 13.37 -6.11 33.29
C ALA A 77 14.66 -6.33 34.08
N LYS A 78 15.03 -5.31 34.88
CA LYS A 78 15.87 -5.49 36.07
C LYS A 78 14.95 -5.98 37.20
N LYS A 79 14.95 -7.28 37.45
CA LYS A 79 15.08 -7.94 38.77
C LYS A 79 14.83 -9.43 38.64
#